data_AF-A0A948C472-F1
#
_entry.id   AF-A0A948C472-F1
#
_cell.length_a   1.000
_cell.length_b   1.000
_cell.length_c   1.000
_cell.angle_alpha   90.00
_cell.angle_beta   90.00
_cell.angle_gamma   90.00
#
_symmetry.space_group_name_H-M   'P 1'
#
loop_
_entity.id
_entity.type
_entity.pdbx_description
1 polymer ?
#
loop_
_entity_poly.entity_id
_entity_poly.type
_entity_poly.pdbx_seq_one_letter_code
_entity_poly.pdbx_strand_id
1 'polypeptide(L)' 'MASVGDRVNLSLEVNGTPARIEWEFGDGKTLECEGRTCAQTTTMYSQPGNYIIRAKVSYDDKPEVEGNITLRVQ' A
#
# COMPACT_ATOMS: atom_id res chain seq x y z
N MET A 1 15.69 1.04 -0.70
CA MET A 1 16.00 -0.08 -1.61
C MET A 1 15.87 -1.35 -0.79
N ALA A 2 15.31 -2.41 -1.36
CA ALA A 2 15.14 -3.71 -0.70
C ALA A 2 15.81 -4.80 -1.56
N SER A 3 16.13 -5.93 -0.96
CA SER A 3 16.63 -7.11 -1.67
C SER A 3 15.46 -8.01 -2.07
N VAL A 4 15.64 -8.83 -3.10
CA VAL A 4 14.69 -9.91 -3.43
C VAL A 4 14.44 -10.79 -2.20
N GLY A 5 13.17 -11.00 -1.87
CA GLY A 5 12.77 -11.79 -0.70
C GLY A 5 12.70 -11.01 0.62
N ASP A 6 13.08 -9.73 0.65
CA ASP A 6 12.90 -8.90 1.85
C ASP A 6 11.42 -8.65 2.12
N ARG A 7 11.02 -8.77 3.39
CA ARG A 7 9.70 -8.30 3.85
C ARG A 7 9.75 -6.79 4.05
N VAL A 8 8.96 -6.07 3.27
CA VAL A 8 8.82 -4.61 3.38
C VAL A 8 7.55 -4.31 4.18
N ASN A 9 7.70 -3.55 5.26
CA ASN A 9 6.58 -3.05 6.06
C ASN A 9 6.09 -1.72 5.49
N LEU A 10 4.78 -1.58 5.37
CA LEU A 10 4.11 -0.39 4.86
C LEU A 10 3.10 0.08 5.89
N SER A 11 3.02 1.39 6.08
CA SER A 11 2.08 2.02 7.00
C SER A 11 1.48 3.27 6.37
N LEU A 12 0.18 3.48 6.57
CA LEU A 12 -0.52 4.71 6.26
C LEU A 12 -0.90 5.44 7.53
N GLU A 13 -0.61 6.73 7.56
CA GLU A 13 -1.18 7.64 8.53
C GLU A 13 -2.45 8.24 7.93
N VAL A 14 -3.60 7.80 8.45
CA VAL A 14 -4.91 8.19 7.95
C VAL A 14 -5.64 9.06 8.96
N ASN A 15 -5.98 10.28 8.55
CA ASN A 15 -6.78 11.21 9.35
C ASN A 15 -8.28 10.90 9.21
N GLY A 16 -9.06 11.01 10.30
CA GLY A 16 -10.49 10.67 10.27
C GLY A 16 -10.77 9.18 10.03
N THR A 17 -12.04 8.80 9.90
CA THR A 17 -12.43 7.38 9.82
C THR A 17 -12.58 6.94 8.36
N PRO A 18 -11.59 6.22 7.79
CA PRO A 18 -11.76 5.70 6.44
C PRO A 18 -12.86 4.64 6.42
N ALA A 19 -13.63 4.60 5.35
CA ALA A 19 -14.54 3.51 5.03
C ALA A 19 -13.75 2.31 4.49
N ARG A 20 -12.75 2.59 3.65
CA ARG A 20 -11.95 1.56 2.95
C ARG A 20 -10.53 2.04 2.66
N ILE A 21 -9.60 1.09 2.67
CA ILE A 21 -8.22 1.27 2.20
C ILE A 21 -7.94 0.21 1.12
N GLU A 22 -7.36 0.64 0.01
CA GLU A 22 -6.94 -0.20 -1.11
C GLU A 22 -5.45 0.03 -1.37
N TRP A 23 -4.71 -1.06 -1.59
CA TRP A 23 -3.31 -1.08 -1.93
C TRP A 23 -3.10 -1.75 -3.27
N GLU A 24 -2.25 -1.16 -4.11
CA GLU A 24 -1.70 -1.78 -5.31
C GLU A 24 -0.18 -1.85 -5.15
N PHE A 25 0.41 -3.04 -5.21
CA PHE A 25 1.85 -3.21 -4.95
C PHE A 25 2.71 -3.06 -6.22
N GLY A 26 2.10 -2.87 -7.38
CA GLY A 26 2.83 -2.68 -8.65
C GLY A 26 3.40 -3.98 -9.27
N ASP A 27 3.24 -5.12 -8.60
CA ASP A 27 3.52 -6.48 -9.12
C ASP A 27 2.24 -7.24 -9.51
N GLY A 28 1.10 -6.53 -9.55
CA GLY A 28 -0.23 -7.10 -9.80
C GLY A 28 -0.95 -7.60 -8.54
N LYS A 29 -0.29 -7.62 -7.37
CA LYS A 29 -1.00 -7.88 -6.10
C LYS A 29 -1.74 -6.63 -5.66
N THR A 30 -2.92 -6.84 -5.11
CA THR A 30 -3.71 -5.83 -4.42
C THR A 30 -4.10 -6.30 -3.03
N LEU A 31 -4.43 -5.36 -2.15
CA LEU A 31 -5.00 -5.62 -0.84
C LEU A 31 -6.07 -4.58 -0.56
N GLU A 32 -7.27 -5.01 -0.21
CA GLU A 32 -8.37 -4.14 0.16
C GLU A 32 -8.87 -4.52 1.54
N CYS A 33 -9.28 -3.51 2.32
CA CYS A 33 -9.88 -3.74 3.62
C CYS A 33 -10.84 -2.63 4.02
N GLU A 34 -11.79 -2.97 4.89
CA GLU A 34 -12.66 -1.99 5.54
C GLU A 34 -11.95 -1.29 6.71
N GLY A 35 -12.29 -0.02 6.90
CA GLY A 35 -11.73 0.79 7.97
C GLY A 35 -10.21 0.94 7.86
N ARG A 36 -9.51 0.69 8.98
CA ARG A 36 -8.05 0.84 9.10
C ARG A 36 -7.31 -0.50 9.25
N THR A 37 -7.98 -1.62 9.00
CA THR A 37 -7.44 -2.95 9.32
C THR A 37 -6.18 -3.31 8.54
N CYS A 38 -6.01 -2.75 7.34
CA CYS A 38 -4.82 -2.85 6.49
C CYS A 38 -4.06 -1.53 6.37
N ALA A 39 -4.25 -0.59 7.30
CA ALA A 39 -3.42 0.62 7.37
C ALA A 39 -1.94 0.28 7.61
N GLN A 40 -1.66 -0.86 8.24
CA GLN A 40 -0.33 -1.47 8.27
C GLN A 40 -0.37 -2.80 7.52
N THR A 41 0.59 -3.02 6.62
CA THR A 41 0.68 -4.26 5.84
C THR A 41 2.13 -4.60 5.50
N THR A 42 2.36 -5.80 4.98
CA THR A 42 3.68 -6.23 4.49
C THR A 42 3.58 -6.77 3.08
N THR A 43 4.63 -6.53 2.30
CA THR A 43 4.78 -7.11 0.96
C THR A 43 6.18 -7.67 0.77
N MET A 44 6.37 -8.47 -0.27
CA MET A 44 7.62 -9.09 -0.66
C MET A 44 7.62 -9.32 -2.17
N TYR A 45 8.78 -9.08 -2.80
CA TYR A 45 8.98 -9.24 -4.24
C TYR A 45 10.00 -10.34 -4.53
N SER A 46 9.68 -11.18 -5.50
CA SER A 46 10.51 -12.32 -5.93
C SER A 46 11.43 -12.00 -7.11
N GLN A 47 11.29 -10.81 -7.71
CA GLN A 47 12.10 -10.37 -8.84
C GLN A 47 12.66 -8.97 -8.56
N PRO A 48 13.87 -8.68 -9.05
CA PRO A 48 14.41 -7.32 -9.00
C PRO A 48 13.61 -6.42 -9.96
N GLY A 49 13.46 -5.15 -9.59
CA GLY A 49 12.63 -4.21 -10.35
C GLY A 49 12.31 -2.94 -9.59
N ASN A 50 11.65 -2.01 -10.28
CA ASN A 50 11.07 -0.82 -9.66
C ASN A 50 9.56 -1.02 -9.58
N TYR A 51 9.03 -1.05 -8.37
CA TYR A 51 7.63 -1.24 -8.08
C TYR A 51 7.03 0.07 -7.57
N ILE A 52 5.92 0.49 -8.16
CA ILE A 52 5.15 1.65 -7.69
C ILE A 52 4.04 1.11 -6.81
N ILE A 53 4.14 1.36 -5.51
CA ILE A 53 3.12 0.98 -4.54
C ILE A 53 2.17 2.17 -4.41
N ARG A 54 0.88 1.93 -4.59
CA ARG A 54 -0.18 2.92 -4.46
C ARG A 54 -1.08 2.54 -3.30
N ALA A 55 -1.54 3.55 -2.58
CA ALA A 55 -2.54 3.42 -1.55
C ALA A 55 -3.66 4.40 -1.83
N LYS A 56 -4.90 3.92 -1.76
CA LYS A 56 -6.11 4.72 -1.90
C LYS A 56 -6.93 4.57 -0.63
N VAL A 57 -7.46 5.69 -0.14
CA VAL A 57 -8.26 5.76 1.08
C VAL A 57 -9.57 6.45 0.74
N SER A 58 -10.66 5.74 0.98
CA SER A 58 -12.02 6.22 0.73
C SER A 58 -12.73 6.50 2.05
N TYR A 59 -13.56 7.54 2.04
CA TYR A 59 -14.37 7.97 3.19
C TYR A 59 -15.82 8.11 2.74
N ASP A 60 -16.76 7.88 3.64
CA ASP A 60 -18.19 8.08 3.35
C ASP A 60 -18.58 9.55 3.33
N ASP A 61 -17.83 10.40 4.06
CA ASP A 61 -18.15 11.80 4.32
C ASP A 61 -17.18 12.80 3.67
N LYS A 62 -16.13 12.31 3.00
CA LYS A 62 -15.03 13.13 2.46
C LYS A 62 -14.54 12.58 1.12
N PRO A 63 -13.87 13.41 0.31
CA PRO A 63 -13.21 12.93 -0.90
C PRO A 63 -12.18 11.83 -0.62
N GLU A 64 -12.02 10.93 -1.57
CA GLU A 64 -10.94 9.94 -1.55
C GLU A 64 -9.56 10.61 -1.63
N VAL A 65 -8.58 9.98 -1.00
CA VAL A 65 -7.19 10.42 -0.97
C VAL A 65 -6.31 9.27 -1.44
N GLU A 66 -5.33 9.57 -2.27
CA GLU A 66 -4.35 8.59 -2.74
C GLU A 66 -2.92 9.06 -2.54
N GLY A 67 -2.02 8.10 -2.42
CA GLY A 67 -0.58 8.32 -2.32
C GLY A 67 0.19 7.18 -2.98
N ASN A 68 1.43 7.42 -3.34
CA ASN A 68 2.29 6.39 -3.88
C ASN A 68 3.73 6.53 -3.39
N ILE A 69 4.44 5.40 -3.41
CA ILE A 69 5.87 5.33 -3.17
C ILE A 69 6.52 4.44 -4.24
N THR A 70 7.78 4.72 -4.55
CA THR A 70 8.58 3.86 -5.44
C THR A 70 9.51 3.00 -4.61
N LEU A 71 9.43 1.69 -4.77
CA LEU A 71 10.33 0.72 -4.18
C LEU A 71 11.23 0.12 -5.26
N ARG A 72 12.54 0.29 -5.08
CA ARG A 72 13.54 -0.42 -5.87
C ARG A 72 13.96 -1.70 -5.15
N VAL A 73 13.80 -2.83 -5.84
CA VAL A 73 14.22 -4.18 -5.44
C VAL A 73 15.40 -4.61 -6.29
N GLN A 74 16.45 -5.14 -5.66
CA GLN A 74 17.68 -5.58 -6.33
C GLN A 74 18.12 -6.98 -5.88
#